data_AF-A0A7S0XRM3-F1
#
_entry.id   AF-A0A7S0XRM3-F1
#
_cell.length_a   1.000
_cell.length_b   1.000
_cell.length_c   1.000
_cell.angle_alpha   90.00
_cell.angle_beta   90.00
_cell.angle_gamma   90.00
#
_symmetry.space_group_name_H-M   'P 1'
#
loop_
_entity.id
_entity.type
_entity.pdbx_description
1 polymer ?
#
loop_
_entity_poly.entity_id
_entity_poly.type
_entity_poly.pdbx_seq_one_letter_code
_entity_poly.pdbx_strand_id
1 'polypeptide(L)'
;GGSSDFARNMALALLLTVLGACAAPSLAFSPGGSLPSPRLSFAHSSALSSGVMGRPPVPSAVGATLSPGRNSLFRPNGRGRAAPMALRMAQDDMDDLAKKFEQEKQTRIEMDKIFSDASKDLENLANKEMETLKEETEGLLQQREEEWEALGNKAAEAMVGKVDSLAEDFLKKAGRSTDDDDDDFEEMERFLGPSEVAVVGEKTPLRDEVEARVRGYGGLEMSSCERLLETRGMVIEKSDTLVFVGDGDALDRYTVERLIKRCQKLRRVVIVSSLGVERSNLFPFSLQNALTGSLDKKRDVELGVIELSKKLGFAFSMLRVGKVGTDASLGGVQVAAGDQMSEDINVGVAADAVVQALMLQPAALNCSMSLVGVKAKEVTQDEWDDEFLRLEGPEVWREALTGGVSADACRDFVQQGWSKRWSKSGSGLTTPVRLEETKQGVRLVFVPPKSDFVSFKEEKAMEKARDKGEEYEKDGVSAKGPGKDQDGGIEVIVEDSPFPRVRARRCNMCEEIPVKEMSEQVIIGSLQKEIKAWTEKEER
;
A
#
# COMPACT_ATOMS: atom_id res chain seq x y z
N GLY A 1 -9.21 10.54 -61.31
CA GLY A 1 -10.07 11.35 -60.43
C GLY A 1 -11.10 10.46 -59.78
N GLY A 2 -10.82 9.97 -58.57
CA GLY A 2 -11.75 9.13 -57.81
C GLY A 2 -11.40 8.99 -56.32
N SER A 3 -10.47 9.80 -55.79
CA SER A 3 -10.03 9.73 -54.39
C SER A 3 -10.60 10.86 -53.51
N SER A 4 -11.17 11.91 -54.12
CA SER A 4 -11.73 13.05 -53.37
C SER A 4 -13.13 12.77 -52.81
N ASP A 5 -13.87 11.87 -53.44
CA ASP A 5 -15.28 11.67 -53.11
C ASP A 5 -15.45 10.70 -51.93
N PHE A 6 -14.51 9.77 -51.75
CA PHE A 6 -14.50 8.87 -50.59
C PHE A 6 -14.22 9.63 -49.28
N ALA A 7 -13.22 10.53 -49.29
CA ALA A 7 -12.90 11.36 -48.12
C ALA A 7 -14.03 12.34 -47.77
N ARG A 8 -14.69 12.93 -48.77
CA ARG A 8 -15.86 13.79 -48.56
C ARG A 8 -17.06 13.03 -48.00
N ASN A 9 -17.34 11.83 -48.52
CA ASN A 9 -18.47 11.03 -48.05
C ASN A 9 -18.25 10.48 -46.64
N MET A 10 -17.00 10.16 -46.28
CA MET A 10 -16.66 9.73 -44.92
C MET A 10 -16.73 10.89 -43.90
N ALA A 11 -16.33 12.10 -44.30
CA ALA A 11 -16.49 13.30 -43.48
C ALA A 11 -17.97 13.69 -43.28
N LEU A 12 -18.81 13.55 -44.32
CA LEU A 12 -20.26 13.80 -44.24
C LEU A 12 -20.99 12.77 -43.36
N ALA A 13 -20.58 11.50 -43.40
CA ALA A 13 -21.14 10.45 -42.54
C ALA A 13 -20.79 10.69 -41.05
N LEU A 14 -19.58 11.15 -40.75
CA LEU A 14 -19.17 11.54 -39.40
C LEU A 14 -19.93 12.79 -38.91
N LEU A 15 -20.14 13.78 -39.79
CA LEU A 15 -20.88 15.01 -39.42
C LEU A 15 -22.37 14.73 -39.13
N LEU A 16 -23.01 13.83 -39.88
CA LEU A 16 -24.40 13.42 -39.67
C LEU A 16 -24.59 12.58 -38.41
N THR A 17 -23.59 11.80 -38.01
CA THR A 17 -23.65 11.00 -36.77
C THR A 17 -23.51 11.88 -35.52
N VAL A 18 -22.73 12.96 -35.60
CA VAL A 18 -22.57 13.93 -34.50
C VAL A 18 -23.78 14.87 -34.38
N LEU A 19 -24.39 15.27 -35.49
CA LEU A 19 -25.57 16.16 -35.47
C LEU A 19 -26.88 15.42 -35.15
N GLY A 20 -26.95 14.10 -35.34
CA GLY A 20 -28.11 13.28 -34.97
C GLY A 20 -28.31 13.08 -33.46
N ALA A 21 -27.30 13.39 -32.64
CA ALA A 21 -27.36 13.25 -31.18
C ALA A 21 -27.86 14.53 -30.46
N CYS A 22 -28.13 15.62 -31.19
CA CYS A 22 -28.53 16.90 -30.61
C CYS A 22 -29.87 17.38 -31.18
N ALA A 23 -30.95 16.62 -30.98
CA ALA A 23 -32.31 17.14 -31.23
C ALA A 23 -33.38 16.37 -30.42
N ALA A 24 -33.74 16.87 -29.23
CA ALA A 24 -35.13 17.05 -28.78
C ALA A 24 -35.20 17.55 -27.30
N PRO A 25 -36.27 18.27 -26.92
CA PRO A 25 -36.18 19.37 -25.96
C PRO A 25 -36.71 19.06 -24.56
N SER A 26 -36.22 19.88 -23.63
CA SER A 26 -36.69 20.12 -22.28
C SER A 26 -38.20 20.45 -22.20
N LEU A 27 -38.94 19.66 -21.42
CA LEU A 27 -40.20 20.08 -20.78
C LEU A 27 -40.21 19.63 -19.32
N ALA A 28 -40.59 20.58 -18.47
CA ALA A 28 -40.63 20.51 -17.01
C ALA A 28 -41.63 19.47 -16.46
N PHE A 29 -41.34 18.87 -15.30
CA PHE A 29 -42.36 18.49 -14.30
C PHE A 29 -41.73 18.27 -12.91
N SER A 30 -42.46 18.71 -11.89
CA SER A 30 -42.14 18.70 -10.44
C SER A 30 -42.45 17.34 -9.77
N PRO A 31 -42.14 17.13 -8.47
CA PRO A 31 -41.72 15.84 -7.92
C PRO A 31 -42.86 14.96 -7.37
N GLY A 32 -42.61 13.65 -7.32
CA GLY A 32 -43.37 12.70 -6.52
C GLY A 32 -43.47 11.33 -7.20
N GLY A 33 -42.80 10.31 -6.64
CA GLY A 33 -43.00 8.93 -7.09
C GLY A 33 -41.86 7.99 -6.70
N SER A 34 -42.06 7.24 -5.63
CA SER A 34 -41.22 6.13 -5.18
C SER A 34 -41.46 4.83 -5.98
N LEU A 35 -40.39 4.03 -6.13
CA LEU A 35 -40.30 2.60 -6.49
C LEU A 35 -40.38 2.21 -7.99
N PRO A 36 -39.87 1.03 -8.43
CA PRO A 36 -38.90 0.09 -7.83
C PRO A 36 -37.71 -0.27 -8.77
N SER A 37 -36.66 -0.85 -8.19
CA SER A 37 -35.47 -1.37 -8.86
C SER A 37 -35.74 -2.59 -9.75
N PRO A 38 -35.14 -2.72 -10.95
CA PRO A 38 -35.02 -3.99 -11.64
C PRO A 38 -33.62 -4.60 -11.46
N ARG A 39 -33.60 -5.81 -10.88
CA ARG A 39 -32.51 -6.77 -11.02
C ARG A 39 -32.53 -7.30 -12.45
N LEU A 40 -31.41 -7.19 -13.18
CA LEU A 40 -31.18 -7.95 -14.40
C LEU A 40 -29.88 -8.74 -14.25
N SER A 41 -30.06 -10.04 -14.01
CA SER A 41 -29.05 -11.09 -14.15
C SER A 41 -28.89 -11.42 -15.63
N PHE A 42 -27.66 -11.32 -16.17
CA PHE A 42 -27.32 -11.92 -17.45
C PHE A 42 -26.47 -13.16 -17.23
N ALA A 43 -27.05 -14.30 -17.59
CA ALA A 43 -26.36 -15.57 -17.77
C ALA A 43 -25.70 -15.60 -19.16
N HIS A 44 -24.47 -16.10 -19.23
CA HIS A 44 -23.90 -16.59 -20.47
C HIS A 44 -23.48 -18.05 -20.33
N SER A 45 -24.24 -18.90 -21.03
CA SER A 45 -23.90 -20.26 -21.40
C SER A 45 -22.70 -20.28 -22.34
N SER A 46 -21.81 -21.23 -22.14
CA SER A 46 -21.00 -21.81 -23.22
C SER A 46 -20.78 -23.27 -22.88
N ALA A 47 -21.40 -24.14 -23.69
CA ALA A 47 -21.26 -25.58 -23.67
C ALA A 47 -20.33 -26.04 -24.81
N LEU A 48 -19.94 -27.32 -24.72
CA LEU A 48 -19.12 -28.15 -25.63
C LEU A 48 -17.61 -28.03 -25.35
N SER A 49 -16.84 -29.10 -25.09
CA SER A 49 -16.91 -30.44 -25.67
C SER A 49 -16.35 -31.53 -24.73
N SER A 50 -16.97 -32.71 -24.86
CA SER A 50 -16.69 -34.02 -24.32
C SER A 50 -15.28 -34.58 -24.58
N GLY A 51 -14.78 -35.38 -23.64
CA GLY A 51 -13.71 -36.37 -23.82
C GLY A 51 -13.81 -37.48 -22.78
N VAL A 52 -14.35 -38.63 -23.18
CA VAL A 52 -14.70 -39.82 -22.38
C VAL A 52 -13.52 -40.80 -22.29
N MET A 53 -13.16 -41.23 -21.08
CA MET A 53 -12.54 -42.52 -20.68
C MET A 53 -12.83 -42.62 -19.16
N GLY A 54 -13.50 -43.59 -18.55
CA GLY A 54 -13.42 -45.03 -18.67
C GLY A 54 -13.01 -45.61 -17.29
N ARG A 55 -14.01 -45.95 -16.44
CA ARG A 55 -14.09 -46.82 -15.23
C ARG A 55 -12.85 -47.62 -14.73
N PRO A 56 -12.71 -48.03 -13.43
CA PRO A 56 -13.74 -48.82 -12.67
C PRO A 56 -13.82 -48.60 -11.12
N PRO A 57 -14.71 -49.32 -10.40
CA PRO A 57 -15.06 -49.07 -8.98
C PRO A 57 -14.44 -50.08 -7.95
N VAL A 58 -14.89 -49.93 -6.68
CA VAL A 58 -14.80 -50.79 -5.46
C VAL A 58 -13.48 -50.69 -4.64
N PRO A 59 -13.43 -50.97 -3.29
CA PRO A 59 -14.48 -51.20 -2.28
C PRO A 59 -14.36 -50.45 -0.93
N SER A 60 -15.45 -50.56 -0.17
CA SER A 60 -15.66 -50.30 1.25
C SER A 60 -14.81 -51.14 2.22
N ALA A 61 -14.34 -50.52 3.31
CA ALA A 61 -13.91 -51.14 4.58
C ALA A 61 -14.24 -50.15 5.73
N VAL A 62 -15.11 -50.44 6.70
CA VAL A 62 -14.94 -51.25 7.92
C VAL A 62 -13.91 -50.68 8.92
N GLY A 63 -14.43 -50.22 10.07
CA GLY A 63 -13.68 -49.87 11.30
C GLY A 63 -14.62 -49.14 12.28
N ALA A 64 -15.40 -49.83 13.12
CA ALA A 64 -15.02 -50.38 14.44
C ALA A 64 -14.76 -49.30 15.50
N THR A 65 -15.78 -48.95 16.28
CA THR A 65 -15.60 -48.42 17.64
C THR A 65 -16.63 -49.03 18.60
N LEU A 66 -16.12 -49.31 19.80
CA LEU A 66 -16.60 -50.23 20.82
C LEU A 66 -17.80 -49.70 21.63
N SER A 67 -18.59 -50.65 22.14
CA SER A 67 -19.57 -50.51 23.23
C SER A 67 -18.88 -50.26 24.59
N PRO A 68 -19.62 -49.86 25.66
CA PRO A 68 -20.50 -50.77 26.44
C PRO A 68 -21.88 -50.11 26.75
N GLY A 69 -23.01 -50.82 26.89
CA GLY A 69 -23.34 -51.83 27.90
C GLY A 69 -24.47 -51.26 28.78
N ARG A 70 -25.75 -51.48 28.45
CA ARG A 70 -26.69 -52.52 28.95
C ARG A 70 -27.17 -52.37 30.41
N ASN A 71 -28.51 -52.52 30.53
CA ASN A 71 -29.34 -52.91 31.69
C ASN A 71 -29.90 -51.76 32.55
N SER A 72 -31.16 -51.73 32.98
CA SER A 72 -32.28 -52.67 32.84
C SER A 72 -33.61 -52.00 33.19
N LEU A 73 -34.63 -52.28 32.36
CA LEU A 73 -36.02 -52.58 32.68
C LEU A 73 -36.43 -52.59 34.17
N PHE A 74 -37.51 -51.89 34.53
CA PHE A 74 -38.64 -52.51 35.24
C PHE A 74 -39.93 -51.67 35.11
N ARG A 75 -41.04 -52.35 34.76
CA ARG A 75 -42.41 -51.83 34.64
C ARG A 75 -43.07 -51.64 36.01
N PRO A 76 -44.10 -50.77 36.14
CA PRO A 76 -45.04 -50.84 37.24
C PRO A 76 -46.32 -51.59 36.83
N ASN A 77 -46.78 -52.52 37.66
CA ASN A 77 -48.19 -52.91 37.71
C ASN A 77 -48.46 -53.68 39.01
N GLY A 78 -49.57 -53.39 39.67
CA GLY A 78 -50.13 -54.30 40.68
C GLY A 78 -50.81 -53.61 41.86
N ARG A 79 -52.13 -53.44 41.75
CA ARG A 79 -53.05 -53.15 42.86
C ARG A 79 -53.10 -54.33 43.83
N GLY A 80 -53.27 -54.05 45.12
CA GLY A 80 -53.69 -55.03 46.13
C GLY A 80 -54.14 -54.33 47.42
N ARG A 81 -55.42 -54.50 47.77
CA ARG A 81 -56.11 -53.94 48.94
C ARG A 81 -55.92 -54.80 50.20
N ALA A 82 -56.34 -54.21 51.34
CA ALA A 82 -56.70 -54.79 52.65
C ALA A 82 -55.52 -54.85 53.65
N ALA A 83 -55.64 -54.52 54.95
CA ALA A 83 -56.76 -54.18 55.83
C ALA A 83 -56.20 -53.38 57.04
N PRO A 84 -57.07 -52.78 57.89
CA PRO A 84 -56.70 -51.78 58.90
C PRO A 84 -56.60 -52.41 60.30
N MET A 85 -55.57 -52.10 61.08
CA MET A 85 -55.58 -52.16 62.56
C MET A 85 -54.32 -51.48 63.12
N ALA A 86 -54.46 -50.94 64.34
CA ALA A 86 -53.42 -50.32 65.16
C ALA A 86 -53.16 -48.81 64.95
N LEU A 87 -54.24 -48.01 64.97
CA LEU A 87 -54.18 -46.57 65.17
C LEU A 87 -54.60 -46.25 66.61
N ARG A 88 -53.74 -46.50 67.60
CA ARG A 88 -53.91 -45.96 68.98
C ARG A 88 -52.73 -46.11 69.97
N MET A 89 -51.51 -46.40 69.52
CA MET A 89 -50.30 -46.26 70.35
C MET A 89 -49.23 -45.35 69.71
N ALA A 90 -49.58 -44.61 68.66
CA ALA A 90 -48.64 -43.82 67.85
C ALA A 90 -48.71 -42.31 68.09
N GLN A 91 -49.30 -41.83 69.19
CA GLN A 91 -49.30 -40.40 69.53
C GLN A 91 -48.16 -40.05 70.48
N ASP A 92 -47.90 -40.86 71.51
CA ASP A 92 -46.82 -40.57 72.47
C ASP A 92 -45.42 -40.78 71.84
N ASP A 93 -45.23 -41.81 71.01
CA ASP A 93 -43.97 -42.01 70.27
C ASP A 93 -43.75 -40.99 69.14
N MET A 94 -44.83 -40.42 68.58
CA MET A 94 -44.76 -39.37 67.57
C MET A 94 -44.36 -38.02 68.18
N ASP A 95 -44.78 -37.72 69.40
CA ASP A 95 -44.40 -36.49 70.10
C ASP A 95 -42.92 -36.51 70.50
N ASP A 96 -42.37 -37.66 70.90
CA ASP A 96 -40.95 -37.82 71.16
C ASP A 96 -40.09 -37.84 69.87
N LEU A 97 -40.60 -38.39 68.77
CA LEU A 97 -39.98 -38.25 67.45
C LEU A 97 -40.00 -36.80 66.97
N ALA A 98 -41.10 -36.08 67.17
CA ALA A 98 -41.22 -34.67 66.78
C ALA A 98 -40.22 -33.79 67.56
N LYS A 99 -40.04 -34.04 68.87
CA LYS A 99 -39.01 -33.35 69.67
C LYS A 99 -37.60 -33.67 69.21
N LYS A 100 -37.30 -34.94 68.89
CA LYS A 100 -35.99 -35.33 68.33
C LYS A 100 -35.73 -34.69 66.97
N PHE A 101 -36.76 -34.59 66.13
CA PHE A 101 -36.67 -33.96 64.82
C PHE A 101 -36.45 -32.44 64.94
N GLU A 102 -37.12 -31.77 65.88
CA GLU A 102 -36.90 -30.34 66.11
C GLU A 102 -35.51 -30.07 66.71
N GLN A 103 -35.00 -30.95 67.59
CA GLN A 103 -33.62 -30.89 68.06
C GLN A 103 -32.61 -31.10 66.93
N GLU A 104 -32.82 -32.10 66.05
CA GLU A 104 -31.94 -32.33 64.90
C GLU A 104 -31.97 -31.15 63.90
N LYS A 105 -33.14 -30.55 63.71
CA LYS A 105 -33.27 -29.36 62.88
C LYS A 105 -32.55 -28.17 63.50
N GLN A 106 -32.63 -28.00 64.81
CA GLN A 106 -31.90 -26.95 65.53
C GLN A 106 -30.38 -27.15 65.44
N THR A 107 -29.88 -28.39 65.60
CA THR A 107 -28.45 -28.67 65.46
C THR A 107 -27.96 -28.47 64.02
N ARG A 108 -28.77 -28.78 63.01
CA ARG A 108 -28.43 -28.46 61.61
C ARG A 108 -28.32 -26.96 61.36
N ILE A 109 -29.26 -26.17 61.89
CA ILE A 109 -29.21 -24.70 61.79
C ILE A 109 -27.95 -24.15 62.48
N GLU A 110 -27.59 -24.69 63.65
CA GLU A 110 -26.36 -24.31 64.35
C GLU A 110 -25.11 -24.72 63.57
N MET A 111 -25.07 -25.92 62.98
CA MET A 111 -23.97 -26.36 62.13
C MET A 111 -23.83 -25.51 60.87
N ASP A 112 -24.93 -25.20 60.18
CA ASP A 112 -24.91 -24.33 58.99
C ASP A 112 -24.41 -22.93 59.34
N LYS A 113 -24.75 -22.42 60.52
CA LYS A 113 -24.22 -21.15 61.03
C LYS A 113 -22.72 -21.23 61.27
N ILE A 114 -22.23 -22.29 61.91
CA ILE A 114 -20.79 -22.51 62.15
C ILE A 114 -20.02 -22.61 60.82
N PHE A 115 -20.56 -23.34 59.83
CA PHE A 115 -19.94 -23.43 58.50
C PHE A 115 -19.95 -22.10 57.74
N SER A 116 -21.03 -21.33 57.85
CA SER A 116 -21.13 -19.99 57.25
C SER A 116 -20.11 -19.03 57.85
N ASP A 117 -19.98 -19.02 59.18
CA ASP A 117 -19.02 -18.17 59.89
C ASP A 117 -17.57 -18.61 59.57
N ALA A 118 -17.27 -19.91 59.60
CA ALA A 118 -15.96 -20.44 59.22
C ALA A 118 -15.59 -20.17 57.75
N SER A 119 -16.56 -20.22 56.83
CA SER A 119 -16.35 -19.90 55.42
C SER A 119 -16.01 -18.42 55.22
N LYS A 120 -16.69 -17.53 55.94
CA LYS A 120 -16.40 -16.08 55.91
C LYS A 120 -15.03 -15.77 56.49
N ASP A 121 -14.66 -16.40 57.60
CA ASP A 121 -13.34 -16.21 58.20
C ASP A 121 -12.21 -16.66 57.25
N LEU A 122 -12.42 -17.77 56.53
CA LEU A 122 -11.46 -18.28 55.55
C LEU A 122 -11.37 -17.36 54.31
N GLU A 123 -12.50 -16.83 53.83
CA GLU A 123 -12.53 -15.83 52.75
C GLU A 123 -11.82 -14.53 53.15
N ASN A 124 -12.04 -14.04 54.38
CA ASN A 124 -11.36 -12.87 54.92
C ASN A 124 -9.85 -13.08 55.05
N LEU A 125 -9.42 -14.28 55.48
CA LEU A 125 -8.00 -14.62 55.59
C LEU A 125 -7.35 -14.71 54.21
N ALA A 126 -8.01 -15.35 53.24
CA ALA A 126 -7.52 -15.43 51.86
C ALA A 126 -7.40 -14.03 51.21
N ASN A 127 -8.39 -13.16 51.42
CA ASN A 127 -8.34 -11.78 50.91
C ASN A 127 -7.19 -10.99 51.54
N LYS A 128 -6.94 -11.17 52.84
CA LYS A 128 -5.83 -10.52 53.54
C LYS A 128 -4.47 -11.00 53.02
N GLU A 129 -4.30 -12.30 52.78
CA GLU A 129 -3.06 -12.83 52.18
C GLU A 129 -2.85 -12.33 50.75
N MET A 130 -3.92 -12.25 49.95
CA MET A 130 -3.88 -11.69 48.59
C MET A 130 -3.50 -10.21 48.57
N GLU A 131 -3.99 -9.40 49.53
CA GLU A 131 -3.57 -8.00 49.67
C GLU A 131 -2.09 -7.89 50.03
N THR A 132 -1.59 -8.69 50.97
CA THR A 132 -0.16 -8.67 51.32
C THR A 132 0.73 -9.08 50.16
N LEU A 133 0.35 -10.10 49.38
CA LEU A 133 1.09 -10.52 48.19
C LEU A 133 1.08 -9.43 47.10
N LYS A 134 -0.04 -8.71 46.96
CA LYS A 134 -0.14 -7.61 46.01
C LYS A 134 0.80 -6.46 46.38
N GLU A 135 0.84 -6.07 47.66
CA GLU A 135 1.76 -5.04 48.16
C GLU A 135 3.24 -5.45 47.98
N GLU A 136 3.59 -6.71 48.28
CA GLU A 136 4.95 -7.23 48.04
C GLU A 136 5.32 -7.22 46.55
N THR A 137 4.38 -7.58 45.67
CA THR A 137 4.62 -7.62 44.22
C THR A 137 4.77 -6.21 43.64
N GLU A 138 3.94 -5.25 44.08
CA GLU A 138 4.06 -3.84 43.70
C GLU A 138 5.39 -3.25 44.18
N GLY A 139 5.83 -3.56 45.40
CA GLY A 139 7.14 -3.15 45.91
C GLY A 139 8.32 -3.70 45.11
N LEU A 140 8.27 -4.97 44.70
CA LEU A 140 9.30 -5.58 43.84
C LEU A 140 9.31 -4.99 42.43
N LEU A 141 8.14 -4.66 41.87
CA LEU A 141 8.05 -4.00 40.57
C LEU A 141 8.67 -2.60 40.62
N GLN A 142 8.38 -1.84 41.66
CA GLN A 142 8.94 -0.50 41.84
C GLN A 142 10.47 -0.52 42.01
N GLN A 143 11.01 -1.45 42.80
CA GLN A 143 12.46 -1.65 42.92
C GLN A 143 13.11 -1.98 41.57
N ARG A 144 12.46 -2.83 40.77
CA ARG A 144 12.96 -3.20 39.45
C ARG A 144 12.93 -2.02 38.47
N GLU A 145 11.90 -1.18 38.53
CA GLU A 145 11.80 0.04 37.72
C GLU A 145 12.92 1.03 38.06
N GLU A 146 13.20 1.25 39.36
CA GLU A 146 14.32 2.08 39.82
C GLU A 146 15.69 1.52 39.36
N GLU A 147 15.89 0.20 39.42
CA GLU A 147 17.10 -0.44 38.90
C GLU A 147 17.25 -0.28 37.38
N TRP A 148 16.14 -0.37 36.64
CA TRP A 148 16.13 -0.16 35.19
C TRP A 148 16.42 1.29 34.82
N GLU A 149 15.86 2.27 35.52
CA GLU A 149 16.18 3.69 35.32
C GLU A 149 17.65 3.97 35.65
N ALA A 150 18.17 3.41 36.74
CA ALA A 150 19.58 3.55 37.10
C ALA A 150 20.52 2.92 36.04
N LEU A 151 20.17 1.75 35.51
CA LEU A 151 20.90 1.12 34.41
C LEU A 151 20.78 1.91 33.11
N GLY A 152 19.60 2.46 32.81
CA GLY A 152 19.33 3.32 31.66
C GLY A 152 20.18 4.58 31.69
N ASN A 153 20.21 5.28 32.83
CA ASN A 153 21.04 6.46 33.04
C ASN A 153 22.54 6.13 32.91
N LYS A 154 22.99 5.03 33.52
CA LYS A 154 24.38 4.56 33.41
C LYS A 154 24.77 4.18 31.98
N ALA A 155 23.85 3.58 31.22
CA ALA A 155 24.05 3.25 29.81
C ALA A 155 24.09 4.51 28.94
N ALA A 156 23.20 5.47 29.19
CA ALA A 156 23.18 6.75 28.49
C ALA A 156 24.47 7.55 28.73
N GLU A 157 24.93 7.68 29.97
CA GLU A 157 26.22 8.31 30.31
C GLU A 157 27.40 7.61 29.61
N ALA A 158 27.41 6.27 29.60
CA ALA A 158 28.44 5.49 28.93
C ALA A 158 28.39 5.63 27.39
N MET A 159 27.21 5.82 26.81
CA MET A 159 27.07 6.08 25.37
C MET A 159 27.51 7.49 25.00
N VAL A 160 27.11 8.52 25.75
CA VAL A 160 27.53 9.91 25.50
C VAL A 160 29.06 10.01 25.51
N GLY A 161 29.74 9.46 26.53
CA GLY A 161 31.21 9.46 26.56
C GLY A 161 31.87 8.68 25.41
N LYS A 162 31.24 7.61 24.93
CA LYS A 162 31.72 6.85 23.75
C LYS A 162 31.49 7.59 22.45
N VAL A 163 30.35 8.27 22.30
CA VAL A 163 30.03 9.08 21.12
C VAL A 163 30.96 10.28 21.04
N ASP A 164 31.22 10.96 22.16
CA ASP A 164 32.13 12.11 22.19
C ASP A 164 33.57 11.70 21.85
N SER A 165 34.05 10.56 22.39
CA SER A 165 35.39 10.05 22.05
C SER A 165 35.48 9.54 20.61
N LEU A 166 34.43 8.88 20.09
CA LEU A 166 34.36 8.51 18.67
C LEU A 166 34.31 9.72 17.76
N ALA A 167 33.55 10.76 18.12
CA ALA A 167 33.47 12.00 17.37
C ALA A 167 34.81 12.73 17.36
N GLU A 168 35.50 12.83 18.50
CA GLU A 168 36.85 13.41 18.56
C GLU A 168 37.87 12.60 17.74
N ASP A 169 37.86 11.27 17.85
CA ASP A 169 38.77 10.41 17.10
C ASP A 169 38.45 10.43 15.59
N PHE A 170 37.16 10.52 15.23
CA PHE A 170 36.74 10.64 13.83
C PHE A 170 37.14 12.00 13.25
N LEU A 171 36.92 13.11 13.98
CA LEU A 171 37.36 14.44 13.57
C LEU A 171 38.89 14.53 13.45
N LYS A 172 39.64 13.95 14.39
CA LYS A 172 41.11 13.92 14.33
C LYS A 172 41.65 13.03 13.20
N LYS A 173 40.99 11.90 12.91
CA LYS A 173 41.47 10.90 11.94
C LYS A 173 40.99 11.16 10.51
N ALA A 174 39.84 11.83 10.34
CA ALA A 174 39.30 12.15 9.03
C ALA A 174 40.10 13.24 8.32
N GLY A 175 40.84 14.10 9.03
CA GLY A 175 41.62 15.18 8.40
C GLY A 175 40.78 16.04 7.45
N ARG A 176 39.46 16.05 7.64
CA ARG A 176 38.48 16.77 6.85
C ARG A 176 38.26 18.11 7.52
N SER A 177 38.76 19.15 6.88
CA SER A 177 38.36 20.52 7.14
C SER A 177 36.83 20.60 7.11
N THR A 178 36.28 21.34 8.06
CA THR A 178 34.86 21.61 8.35
C THR A 178 34.09 22.34 7.23
N ASP A 179 34.48 22.18 5.98
CA ASP A 179 33.94 22.95 4.85
C ASP A 179 33.01 22.13 3.93
N ASP A 180 32.74 20.84 4.24
CA ASP A 180 31.94 19.93 3.39
C ASP A 180 30.65 19.39 4.07
N ASP A 181 30.27 19.87 5.27
CA ASP A 181 29.10 19.37 6.02
C ASP A 181 27.77 20.09 5.67
N ASP A 182 27.78 21.00 4.69
CA ASP A 182 26.56 21.72 4.27
C ASP A 182 25.65 20.86 3.37
N ASP A 183 26.16 19.80 2.73
CA ASP A 183 25.40 19.02 1.73
C ASP A 183 24.26 18.18 2.37
N ASP A 184 24.44 17.65 3.57
CA ASP A 184 23.43 16.82 4.25
C ASP A 184 22.25 17.66 4.80
N PHE A 185 22.51 18.93 5.13
CA PHE A 185 21.45 19.84 5.59
C PHE A 185 20.63 20.38 4.41
N GLU A 186 21.26 20.63 3.25
CA GLU A 186 20.56 21.02 2.03
C GLU A 186 19.57 19.94 1.55
N GLU A 187 19.89 18.64 1.73
CA GLU A 187 18.95 17.57 1.38
C GLU A 187 17.72 17.55 2.31
N MET A 188 17.90 17.86 3.60
CA MET A 188 16.79 17.97 4.55
C MET A 188 15.92 19.22 4.31
N GLU A 189 16.52 20.34 3.89
CA GLU A 189 15.78 21.56 3.52
C GLU A 189 14.93 21.37 2.24
N ARG A 190 15.26 20.41 1.37
CA ARG A 190 14.38 20.04 0.23
C ARG A 190 13.06 19.41 0.68
N PHE A 191 13.01 18.85 1.89
CA PHE A 191 11.80 18.27 2.47
C PHE A 191 10.96 19.27 3.27
N LEU A 192 11.52 20.42 3.63
CA LEU A 192 10.71 21.52 4.15
C LEU A 192 9.82 21.99 3.01
N GLY A 193 8.50 21.85 3.20
CA GLY A 193 7.48 22.21 2.21
C GLY A 193 7.72 23.60 1.59
N PRO A 194 7.05 23.89 0.46
CA PRO A 194 7.21 25.16 -0.21
C PRO A 194 6.88 26.31 0.75
N SER A 195 7.61 27.42 0.64
CA SER A 195 7.30 28.66 1.37
C SER A 195 6.52 29.63 0.49
N GLU A 196 6.82 29.65 -0.82
CA GLU A 196 6.19 30.56 -1.77
C GLU A 196 5.89 29.84 -3.09
N VAL A 197 4.60 29.74 -3.39
CA VAL A 197 4.08 28.99 -4.54
C VAL A 197 3.54 29.96 -5.60
N ALA A 198 3.96 29.78 -6.84
CA ALA A 198 3.42 30.48 -8.00
C ALA A 198 2.64 29.50 -8.90
N VAL A 199 1.33 29.72 -9.04
CA VAL A 199 0.46 28.93 -9.91
C VAL A 199 0.34 29.63 -11.28
N VAL A 200 0.88 28.97 -12.31
CA VAL A 200 1.02 29.49 -13.68
C VAL A 200 0.13 28.70 -14.63
N GLY A 201 -0.73 29.38 -15.40
CA GLY A 201 -1.59 28.74 -16.39
C GLY A 201 -2.71 29.66 -16.87
N GLU A 202 -3.44 29.25 -17.90
CA GLU A 202 -4.67 29.93 -18.29
C GLU A 202 -5.74 29.80 -17.21
N LYS A 203 -6.69 30.76 -17.16
CA LYS A 203 -7.81 30.71 -16.22
C LYS A 203 -8.73 29.55 -16.60
N THR A 204 -8.60 28.47 -15.85
CA THR A 204 -9.40 27.25 -15.99
C THR A 204 -10.01 26.91 -14.64
N PRO A 205 -11.14 26.19 -14.59
CA PRO A 205 -11.73 25.76 -13.31
C PRO A 205 -10.74 25.00 -12.42
N LEU A 206 -9.87 24.17 -13.02
CA LEU A 206 -8.83 23.46 -12.28
C LEU A 206 -7.78 24.41 -11.70
N ARG A 207 -7.29 25.38 -12.48
CA ARG A 207 -6.34 26.37 -11.97
C ARG A 207 -6.92 27.16 -10.81
N ASP A 208 -8.15 27.64 -10.96
CA ASP A 208 -8.81 28.46 -9.94
C ASP A 208 -9.02 27.66 -8.65
N GLU A 209 -9.40 26.38 -8.76
CA GLU A 209 -9.53 25.47 -7.61
C GLU A 209 -8.16 25.18 -6.97
N VAL A 210 -7.11 24.92 -7.75
CA VAL A 210 -5.74 24.74 -7.23
C VAL A 210 -5.27 25.99 -6.47
N GLU A 211 -5.47 27.18 -7.03
CA GLU A 211 -5.14 28.44 -6.33
C GLU A 211 -5.95 28.61 -5.04
N ALA A 212 -7.24 28.28 -5.05
CA ALA A 212 -8.08 28.36 -3.85
C ALA A 212 -7.60 27.40 -2.76
N ARG A 213 -7.25 26.16 -3.11
CA ARG A 213 -6.74 25.15 -2.16
C ARG A 213 -5.38 25.57 -1.62
N VAL A 214 -4.44 25.96 -2.46
CA VAL A 214 -3.10 26.41 -2.04
C VAL A 214 -3.19 27.61 -1.08
N ARG A 215 -4.03 28.61 -1.38
CA ARG A 215 -4.27 29.74 -0.45
C ARG A 215 -4.90 29.32 0.89
N GLY A 216 -5.67 28.22 0.89
CA GLY A 216 -6.31 27.69 2.08
C GLY A 216 -5.34 26.98 3.04
N TYR A 217 -4.19 26.51 2.55
CA TYR A 217 -3.14 25.94 3.39
C TYR A 217 -2.36 27.06 4.08
N GLY A 218 -2.53 27.17 5.41
CA GLY A 218 -1.86 28.19 6.21
C GLY A 218 -0.34 28.09 6.13
N GLY A 219 0.33 29.23 6.00
CA GLY A 219 1.79 29.32 5.96
C GLY A 219 2.40 29.39 4.55
N LEU A 220 1.60 29.28 3.49
CA LEU A 220 2.06 29.47 2.11
C LEU A 220 1.80 30.89 1.63
N GLU A 221 2.85 31.56 1.16
CA GLU A 221 2.69 32.78 0.37
C GLU A 221 2.42 32.41 -1.09
N MET A 222 1.40 33.01 -1.69
CA MET A 222 1.07 32.76 -3.08
C MET A 222 1.40 33.96 -3.95
N SER A 223 2.32 33.80 -4.89
CA SER A 223 2.68 34.87 -5.82
C SER A 223 1.63 34.97 -6.91
N SER A 224 1.01 36.15 -7.06
CA SER A 224 0.01 36.36 -8.12
C SER A 224 0.66 36.30 -9.51
N CYS A 225 0.13 35.40 -10.34
CA CYS A 225 0.69 35.02 -11.63
C CYS A 225 -0.30 35.22 -12.80
N GLU A 226 -1.32 36.06 -12.60
CA GLU A 226 -2.48 36.16 -13.50
C GLU A 226 -2.16 36.64 -14.93
N ARG A 227 -0.97 37.20 -15.20
CA ARG A 227 -0.59 37.80 -16.50
C ARG A 227 0.70 37.24 -17.13
N LEU A 228 1.23 36.13 -16.59
CA LEU A 228 2.58 35.67 -16.90
C LEU A 228 2.82 35.22 -18.34
N LEU A 229 1.81 34.68 -19.03
CA LEU A 229 1.99 34.12 -20.38
C LEU A 229 2.23 35.22 -21.43
N GLU A 230 1.77 36.45 -21.20
CA GLU A 230 1.76 37.50 -22.24
C GLU A 230 2.88 38.55 -22.07
N THR A 231 3.44 38.72 -20.87
CA THR A 231 4.39 39.83 -20.60
C THR A 231 5.85 39.38 -20.58
N ARG A 232 6.62 39.77 -21.62
CA ARG A 232 8.06 39.47 -21.77
C ARG A 232 8.96 39.90 -20.59
N GLY A 233 8.49 40.79 -19.71
CA GLY A 233 9.28 41.47 -18.69
C GLY A 233 9.09 41.03 -17.25
N MET A 234 8.29 40.02 -16.94
CA MET A 234 8.06 39.63 -15.53
C MET A 234 9.11 38.64 -15.00
N VAL A 235 9.48 38.84 -13.73
CA VAL A 235 10.41 38.01 -12.97
C VAL A 235 9.67 37.45 -11.76
N ILE A 236 9.65 36.13 -11.64
CA ILE A 236 9.21 35.42 -10.43
C ILE A 236 10.47 35.25 -9.59
N GLU A 237 10.86 36.28 -8.84
CA GLU A 237 12.17 36.27 -8.14
C GLU A 237 12.15 35.45 -6.86
N LYS A 238 10.98 35.33 -6.22
CA LYS A 238 10.90 34.84 -4.84
C LYS A 238 10.30 33.44 -4.68
N SER A 239 9.45 33.00 -5.61
CA SER A 239 8.82 31.69 -5.52
C SER A 239 9.86 30.57 -5.56
N ASP A 240 9.76 29.67 -4.59
CA ASP A 240 10.59 28.46 -4.54
C ASP A 240 9.93 27.29 -5.28
N THR A 241 8.63 27.40 -5.57
CA THR A 241 7.87 26.36 -6.24
C THR A 241 6.96 26.91 -7.32
N LEU A 242 7.05 26.33 -8.51
CA LEU A 242 6.20 26.65 -9.64
C LEU A 242 5.21 25.52 -9.89
N VAL A 243 3.92 25.85 -9.97
CA VAL A 243 2.85 24.91 -10.34
C VAL A 243 2.30 25.33 -11.69
N PHE A 244 2.57 24.56 -12.73
CA PHE A 244 2.07 24.80 -14.08
C PHE A 244 0.76 24.02 -14.29
N VAL A 245 -0.35 24.73 -14.46
CA VAL A 245 -1.66 24.14 -14.75
C VAL A 245 -2.00 24.39 -16.22
N GLY A 246 -1.73 23.40 -17.07
CA GLY A 246 -1.90 23.51 -18.51
C GLY A 246 -3.07 22.70 -19.02
N ASP A 247 -4.19 23.36 -19.30
CA ASP A 247 -5.18 22.83 -20.23
C ASP A 247 -4.82 23.27 -21.67
N GLY A 248 -4.98 22.37 -22.65
CA GLY A 248 -4.68 22.67 -24.05
C GLY A 248 -3.21 23.01 -24.40
N ASP A 249 -3.04 23.99 -25.29
CA ASP A 249 -1.77 24.42 -25.93
C ASP A 249 -1.12 25.64 -25.24
N ALA A 250 -1.65 26.07 -24.09
CA ALA A 250 -1.25 27.30 -23.39
C ALA A 250 0.20 27.29 -22.86
N LEU A 251 0.73 26.10 -22.59
CA LEU A 251 2.08 25.90 -22.10
C LEU A 251 2.97 25.37 -23.22
N ASP A 252 3.87 26.21 -23.72
CA ASP A 252 4.94 25.79 -24.60
C ASP A 252 6.26 25.60 -23.83
N ARG A 253 7.10 24.69 -24.32
CA ARG A 253 8.39 24.34 -23.71
C ARG A 253 9.25 25.58 -23.44
N TYR A 254 9.29 26.51 -24.38
CA TYR A 254 10.16 27.68 -24.29
C TYR A 254 9.70 28.66 -23.19
N THR A 255 8.40 28.87 -23.03
CA THR A 255 7.85 29.70 -21.94
C THR A 255 8.11 29.06 -20.57
N VAL A 256 7.86 27.75 -20.42
CA VAL A 256 8.11 27.03 -19.16
C VAL A 256 9.60 27.07 -18.79
N GLU A 257 10.50 26.72 -19.73
CA GLU A 257 11.94 26.77 -19.49
C GLU A 257 12.43 28.18 -19.12
N ARG A 258 11.88 29.20 -19.77
CA ARG A 258 12.24 30.60 -19.49
C ARG A 258 11.84 31.01 -18.07
N LEU A 259 10.64 30.62 -17.62
CA LEU A 259 10.17 30.93 -16.26
C LEU A 259 11.01 30.21 -15.20
N ILE A 260 11.30 28.93 -15.41
CA ILE A 260 12.19 28.13 -14.55
C ILE A 260 13.56 28.81 -14.41
N LYS A 261 14.20 29.18 -15.53
CA LYS A 261 15.52 29.85 -15.54
C LYS A 261 15.54 31.23 -14.86
N ARG A 262 14.38 31.86 -14.65
CA ARG A 262 14.25 33.17 -13.97
C ARG A 262 14.07 33.04 -12.46
N CYS A 263 13.70 31.86 -11.96
CA CYS A 263 13.50 31.61 -10.55
C CYS A 263 14.85 31.21 -9.92
N GLN A 264 15.43 32.09 -9.11
CA GLN A 264 16.77 31.86 -8.52
C GLN A 264 16.76 30.83 -7.38
N LYS A 265 15.62 30.68 -6.69
CA LYS A 265 15.44 29.83 -5.51
C LYS A 265 14.55 28.62 -5.78
N LEU A 266 14.47 28.18 -7.04
CA LEU A 266 13.55 27.13 -7.43
C LEU A 266 13.96 25.79 -6.80
N ARG A 267 13.14 25.29 -5.88
CA ARG A 267 13.29 23.97 -5.26
C ARG A 267 12.44 22.92 -5.96
N ARG A 268 11.25 23.30 -6.45
CA ARG A 268 10.31 22.34 -7.03
C ARG A 268 9.50 22.88 -8.22
N VAL A 269 9.22 22.00 -9.18
CA VAL A 269 8.29 22.26 -10.29
C VAL A 269 7.22 21.19 -10.34
N VAL A 270 5.96 21.58 -10.26
CA VAL A 270 4.80 20.69 -10.45
C VAL A 270 4.16 21.02 -11.79
N ILE A 271 3.94 20.03 -12.65
CA ILE A 271 3.23 20.20 -13.92
C ILE A 271 1.97 19.37 -13.90
N VAL A 272 0.84 20.01 -14.14
CA VAL A 272 -0.43 19.36 -14.41
C VAL A 272 -0.59 19.26 -15.92
N SER A 273 -0.48 18.02 -16.41
CA SER A 273 -0.53 17.64 -17.82
C SER A 273 -1.76 16.77 -18.08
N SER A 274 -2.01 16.40 -19.34
CA SER A 274 -3.12 15.49 -19.70
C SER A 274 -2.66 14.04 -19.79
N LEU A 275 -3.57 13.09 -19.56
CA LEU A 275 -3.33 11.68 -19.91
C LEU A 275 -3.02 11.50 -21.40
N GLY A 276 -2.27 10.46 -21.73
CA GLY A 276 -1.93 10.06 -23.10
C GLY A 276 -0.62 10.64 -23.64
N VAL A 277 0.09 11.45 -22.86
CA VAL A 277 1.35 12.10 -23.28
C VAL A 277 2.45 11.07 -23.61
N GLU A 278 2.60 9.99 -22.83
CA GLU A 278 3.57 8.94 -23.15
C GLU A 278 3.04 7.97 -24.22
N ARG A 279 1.73 7.98 -24.43
CA ARG A 279 1.04 7.08 -25.37
C ARG A 279 0.55 7.81 -26.61
N SER A 280 1.12 8.97 -26.94
CA SER A 280 0.67 9.82 -28.06
C SER A 280 0.71 9.14 -29.42
N ASN A 281 1.42 8.01 -29.55
CA ASN A 281 1.49 7.17 -30.73
C ASN A 281 0.57 5.92 -30.70
N LEU A 282 -0.10 5.66 -29.59
CA LEU A 282 -1.01 4.52 -29.40
C LEU A 282 -2.47 4.94 -29.57
N PHE A 283 -3.30 4.07 -30.14
CA PHE A 283 -4.74 4.29 -30.21
C PHE A 283 -5.38 4.21 -28.81
N PRO A 284 -6.31 5.10 -28.42
CA PRO A 284 -6.94 6.16 -29.23
C PRO A 284 -6.18 7.51 -29.25
N PHE A 285 -5.16 7.68 -28.42
CA PHE A 285 -4.42 8.94 -28.25
C PHE A 285 -3.73 9.42 -29.53
N SER A 286 -3.30 8.53 -30.40
CA SER A 286 -2.70 8.88 -31.70
C SER A 286 -3.66 9.61 -32.63
N LEU A 287 -4.96 9.31 -32.58
CA LEU A 287 -5.95 10.06 -33.35
C LEU A 287 -6.19 11.45 -32.76
N GLN A 288 -6.27 11.55 -31.43
CA GLN A 288 -6.39 12.85 -30.76
C GLN A 288 -5.18 13.73 -31.06
N ASN A 289 -3.98 13.16 -30.96
CA ASN A 289 -2.73 13.86 -31.19
C ASN A 289 -2.52 14.19 -32.68
N ALA A 290 -2.94 13.34 -33.62
CA ALA A 290 -2.82 13.65 -35.06
C ALA A 290 -3.64 14.88 -35.48
N LEU A 291 -4.72 15.20 -34.75
CA LEU A 291 -5.58 16.34 -35.04
C LEU A 291 -5.07 17.65 -34.43
N THR A 292 -4.53 17.60 -33.21
CA THR A 292 -4.13 18.83 -32.47
C THR A 292 -2.61 19.00 -32.30
N GLY A 293 -1.86 17.90 -32.31
CA GLY A 293 -0.45 17.85 -31.91
C GLY A 293 -0.20 18.21 -30.44
N SER A 294 -1.26 18.30 -29.63
CA SER A 294 -1.17 18.87 -28.28
C SER A 294 -0.48 17.94 -27.28
N LEU A 295 -0.58 16.61 -27.46
CA LEU A 295 0.07 15.65 -26.56
C LEU A 295 1.59 15.66 -26.75
N ASP A 296 2.08 15.79 -27.99
CA ASP A 296 3.53 15.89 -28.25
C ASP A 296 4.11 17.21 -27.72
N LYS A 297 3.38 18.33 -27.85
CA LYS A 297 3.81 19.60 -27.24
C LYS A 297 3.94 19.50 -25.72
N LYS A 298 2.97 18.84 -25.05
CA LYS A 298 3.02 18.59 -23.61
C LYS A 298 4.17 17.65 -23.23
N ARG A 299 4.42 16.62 -24.04
CA ARG A 299 5.59 15.75 -23.89
C ARG A 299 6.89 16.55 -23.94
N ASP A 300 7.01 17.45 -24.91
CA ASP A 300 8.20 18.30 -25.06
C ASP A 300 8.41 19.21 -23.84
N VAL A 301 7.33 19.74 -23.26
CA VAL A 301 7.37 20.50 -22.00
C VAL A 301 7.87 19.62 -20.86
N GLU A 302 7.28 18.42 -20.67
CA GLU A 302 7.67 17.48 -19.60
C GLU A 302 9.16 17.10 -19.71
N LEU A 303 9.62 16.73 -20.91
CA LEU A 303 11.02 16.39 -21.16
C LEU A 303 11.95 17.58 -20.92
N GLY A 304 11.54 18.79 -21.31
CA GLY A 304 12.31 20.01 -21.06
C GLY A 304 12.48 20.31 -19.58
N VAL A 305 11.44 20.09 -18.77
CA VAL A 305 11.53 20.27 -17.31
C VAL A 305 12.38 19.19 -16.65
N ILE A 306 12.30 17.94 -17.09
CA ILE A 306 13.18 16.85 -16.59
C ILE A 306 14.65 17.19 -16.92
N GLU A 307 14.93 17.63 -18.15
CA GLU A 307 16.28 18.04 -18.56
C GLU A 307 16.80 19.22 -17.71
N LEU A 308 15.95 20.21 -17.43
CA LEU A 308 16.33 21.36 -16.60
C LEU A 308 16.49 20.98 -15.13
N SER A 309 15.67 20.07 -14.60
CA SER A 309 15.79 19.55 -13.24
C SER A 309 17.17 18.93 -13.03
N LYS A 310 17.61 18.08 -13.97
CA LYS A 310 18.97 17.49 -13.94
C LYS A 310 20.09 18.53 -13.99
N LYS A 311 19.88 19.66 -14.68
CA LYS A 311 20.89 20.73 -14.84
C LYS A 311 20.93 21.71 -13.67
N LEU A 312 19.78 22.01 -13.08
CA LEU A 312 19.61 23.07 -12.08
C LEU A 312 19.39 22.52 -10.66
N GLY A 313 19.18 21.20 -10.50
CA GLY A 313 19.10 20.55 -9.20
C GLY A 313 17.75 20.69 -8.48
N PHE A 314 16.68 21.13 -9.16
CA PHE A 314 15.34 21.21 -8.56
C PHE A 314 14.56 19.90 -8.71
N ALA A 315 13.64 19.62 -7.79
CA ALA A 315 12.75 18.46 -7.86
C ALA A 315 11.55 18.72 -8.79
N PHE A 316 10.98 17.69 -9.41
CA PHE A 316 9.78 17.85 -10.23
C PHE A 316 8.68 16.84 -9.91
N SER A 317 7.44 17.16 -10.29
CA SER A 317 6.30 16.24 -10.23
C SER A 317 5.43 16.42 -11.46
N MET A 318 5.24 15.36 -12.25
CA MET A 318 4.36 15.38 -13.42
C MET A 318 3.04 14.70 -13.08
N LEU A 319 1.95 15.45 -13.00
CA LEU A 319 0.61 14.97 -12.70
C LEU A 319 -0.19 14.96 -14.01
N ARG A 320 -0.38 13.78 -14.60
CA ARG A 320 -1.18 13.60 -15.81
C ARG A 320 -2.61 13.30 -15.40
N VAL A 321 -3.44 14.33 -15.46
CA VAL A 321 -4.83 14.23 -15.03
C VAL A 321 -5.72 13.76 -16.17
N GLY A 322 -6.71 12.94 -15.81
CA GLY A 322 -7.83 12.60 -16.67
C GLY A 322 -8.57 13.82 -17.19
N LYS A 323 -9.52 13.61 -18.10
CA LYS A 323 -10.36 14.71 -18.55
C LYS A 323 -11.10 15.27 -17.32
N VAL A 324 -10.88 16.56 -17.07
CA VAL A 324 -11.40 17.22 -15.89
C VAL A 324 -12.89 17.50 -16.10
N GLY A 325 -13.73 16.96 -15.21
CA GLY A 325 -15.18 17.09 -15.25
C GLY A 325 -15.77 17.56 -13.92
N THR A 326 -17.06 17.89 -13.94
CA THR A 326 -17.84 18.31 -12.75
C THR A 326 -18.65 17.17 -12.15
N ASP A 327 -18.37 15.92 -12.50
CA ASP A 327 -19.10 14.77 -11.98
C ASP A 327 -18.75 14.58 -10.50
N ALA A 328 -19.69 14.91 -9.63
CA ALA A 328 -19.54 14.78 -8.18
C ALA A 328 -19.50 13.31 -7.71
N SER A 329 -19.84 12.35 -8.57
CA SER A 329 -19.72 10.92 -8.22
C SER A 329 -18.27 10.43 -8.22
N LEU A 330 -17.36 11.17 -8.85
CA LEU A 330 -15.92 10.90 -8.87
C LEU A 330 -15.22 11.54 -7.66
N GLY A 331 -15.66 11.17 -6.45
CA GLY A 331 -15.11 11.69 -5.19
C GLY A 331 -13.82 11.00 -4.73
N GLY A 332 -13.52 9.81 -5.28
CA GLY A 332 -12.30 9.05 -5.03
C GLY A 332 -11.17 9.40 -6.00
N VAL A 333 -9.95 8.96 -5.70
CA VAL A 333 -8.78 9.10 -6.57
C VAL A 333 -8.10 7.75 -6.79
N GLN A 334 -7.53 7.56 -7.96
CA GLN A 334 -6.57 6.51 -8.23
C GLN A 334 -5.29 7.13 -8.79
N VAL A 335 -4.16 6.71 -8.25
CA VAL A 335 -2.81 7.13 -8.67
C VAL A 335 -2.10 5.94 -9.33
N ALA A 336 -1.37 6.18 -10.41
CA ALA A 336 -0.50 5.17 -11.01
C ALA A 336 0.77 5.83 -11.58
N ALA A 337 1.91 5.15 -11.50
CA ALA A 337 3.17 5.64 -12.05
C ALA A 337 3.10 5.74 -13.60
N GLY A 338 3.71 6.78 -14.16
CA GLY A 338 3.74 7.04 -15.60
C GLY A 338 2.41 7.52 -16.17
N ASP A 339 2.03 7.02 -17.34
CA ASP A 339 0.78 7.36 -18.05
C ASP A 339 -0.02 6.09 -18.36
N GLN A 340 -0.58 5.46 -17.34
CA GLN A 340 -1.21 4.14 -17.48
C GLN A 340 -2.74 4.20 -17.58
N MET A 341 -3.35 5.24 -17.00
CA MET A 341 -4.81 5.34 -16.85
C MET A 341 -5.47 6.15 -17.95
N SER A 342 -6.80 6.06 -18.10
CA SER A 342 -7.54 6.72 -19.20
C SER A 342 -8.93 7.24 -18.80
N GLU A 343 -9.21 7.35 -17.51
CA GLU A 343 -10.52 7.74 -16.98
C GLU A 343 -10.58 9.25 -16.68
N ASP A 344 -11.78 9.75 -16.42
CA ASP A 344 -12.03 11.17 -16.11
C ASP A 344 -11.75 11.45 -14.63
N ILE A 345 -11.61 12.73 -14.26
CA ILE A 345 -11.37 13.14 -12.87
C ILE A 345 -12.20 14.37 -12.50
N ASN A 346 -12.66 14.44 -11.25
CA ASN A 346 -13.33 15.63 -10.73
C ASN A 346 -12.34 16.79 -10.54
N VAL A 347 -12.75 18.03 -10.83
CA VAL A 347 -11.93 19.24 -10.63
C VAL A 347 -11.37 19.33 -9.21
N GLY A 348 -12.20 19.10 -8.19
CA GLY A 348 -11.80 19.18 -6.79
C GLY A 348 -10.77 18.11 -6.42
N VAL A 349 -11.00 16.86 -6.85
CA VAL A 349 -10.05 15.76 -6.61
C VAL A 349 -8.72 15.99 -7.33
N ALA A 350 -8.75 16.53 -8.56
CA ALA A 350 -7.53 16.88 -9.28
C ALA A 350 -6.75 18.00 -8.58
N ALA A 351 -7.44 19.03 -8.07
CA ALA A 351 -6.82 20.09 -7.30
C ALA A 351 -6.23 19.59 -5.98
N ASP A 352 -6.95 18.71 -5.27
CA ASP A 352 -6.46 18.05 -4.06
C ASP A 352 -5.24 17.19 -4.36
N ALA A 353 -5.20 16.44 -5.46
CA ALA A 353 -4.03 15.67 -5.87
C ALA A 353 -2.79 16.55 -6.10
N VAL A 354 -2.97 17.75 -6.68
CA VAL A 354 -1.89 18.73 -6.86
C VAL A 354 -1.35 19.19 -5.51
N VAL A 355 -2.23 19.49 -4.55
CA VAL A 355 -1.83 19.93 -3.22
C VAL A 355 -1.19 18.80 -2.41
N GLN A 356 -1.73 17.59 -2.49
CA GLN A 356 -1.15 16.39 -1.89
C GLN A 356 0.28 16.17 -2.42
N ALA A 357 0.45 16.15 -3.74
CA ALA A 357 1.77 16.05 -4.35
C ALA A 357 2.70 17.16 -3.86
N LEU A 358 2.23 18.41 -3.83
CA LEU A 358 3.01 19.59 -3.47
C LEU A 358 3.47 19.58 -2.00
N MET A 359 2.60 19.21 -1.07
CA MET A 359 2.76 19.50 0.36
C MET A 359 2.96 18.26 1.23
N LEU A 360 2.26 17.18 0.93
CA LEU A 360 2.06 16.08 1.88
C LEU A 360 2.73 14.79 1.44
N GLN A 361 3.04 14.65 0.14
CA GLN A 361 3.44 13.37 -0.45
C GLN A 361 4.90 13.41 -0.96
N PRO A 362 5.87 12.97 -0.13
CA PRO A 362 7.26 12.75 -0.56
C PRO A 362 7.42 11.88 -1.80
N ALA A 363 6.58 10.84 -1.91
CA ALA A 363 6.58 9.91 -3.04
C ALA A 363 6.26 10.60 -4.39
N ALA A 364 5.73 11.83 -4.35
CA ALA A 364 5.49 12.65 -5.53
C ALA A 364 6.75 13.33 -6.09
N LEU A 365 7.88 13.28 -5.38
CA LEU A 365 9.13 13.93 -5.81
C LEU A 365 9.82 13.15 -6.92
N ASN A 366 10.25 13.88 -7.96
CA ASN A 366 10.95 13.37 -9.14
C ASN A 366 10.22 12.24 -9.86
N CYS A 367 8.88 12.25 -9.82
CA CYS A 367 8.07 11.21 -10.42
C CYS A 367 7.08 11.77 -11.43
N SER A 368 6.67 10.89 -12.35
CA SER A 368 5.57 11.11 -13.27
C SER A 368 4.46 10.16 -12.91
N MET A 369 3.25 10.67 -12.79
CA MET A 369 2.08 9.91 -12.37
C MET A 369 0.87 10.26 -13.23
N SER A 370 -0.04 9.31 -13.33
CA SER A 370 -1.38 9.48 -13.89
C SER A 370 -2.37 9.51 -12.74
N LEU A 371 -3.44 10.30 -12.91
CA LEU A 371 -4.48 10.53 -11.90
C LEU A 371 -5.85 10.44 -12.56
N VAL A 372 -6.73 9.62 -11.98
CA VAL A 372 -8.13 9.50 -12.39
C VAL A 372 -9.05 9.51 -11.18
N GLY A 373 -10.31 9.89 -11.40
CA GLY A 373 -11.35 9.87 -10.38
C GLY A 373 -11.99 8.50 -10.27
N VAL A 374 -12.24 8.05 -9.04
CA VAL A 374 -12.94 6.79 -8.75
C VAL A 374 -14.30 7.11 -8.12
N LYS A 375 -15.29 6.25 -8.39
CA LYS A 375 -16.60 6.34 -7.73
C LYS A 375 -16.49 5.90 -6.27
N ALA A 376 -16.16 6.84 -5.41
CA ALA A 376 -16.06 6.64 -3.97
C ALA A 376 -16.49 7.91 -3.23
N LYS A 377 -16.54 7.81 -1.90
CA LYS A 377 -16.65 8.97 -1.01
C LYS A 377 -15.38 9.81 -1.10
N GLU A 378 -15.44 11.05 -0.60
CA GLU A 378 -14.26 11.89 -0.35
C GLU A 378 -13.11 11.09 0.28
N VAL A 379 -11.94 11.22 -0.34
CA VAL A 379 -10.71 10.52 0.03
C VAL A 379 -10.15 11.08 1.34
N THR A 380 -9.89 10.20 2.29
CA THR A 380 -9.22 10.50 3.55
C THR A 380 -7.71 10.64 3.37
N GLN A 381 -7.00 11.24 4.35
CA GLN A 381 -5.54 11.38 4.24
C GLN A 381 -4.83 10.00 4.17
N ASP A 382 -5.28 9.01 4.93
CA ASP A 382 -4.70 7.66 4.90
C ASP A 382 -4.86 7.00 3.52
N GLU A 383 -5.96 7.27 2.82
CA GLU A 383 -6.18 6.79 1.44
C GLU A 383 -5.30 7.55 0.44
N TRP A 384 -5.06 8.84 0.64
CA TRP A 384 -4.09 9.60 -0.16
C TRP A 384 -2.67 9.06 0.02
N ASP A 385 -2.24 8.90 1.26
CA ASP A 385 -0.93 8.33 1.58
C ASP A 385 -0.80 6.94 0.94
N ASP A 386 -1.84 6.10 1.03
CA ASP A 386 -1.87 4.77 0.40
C ASP A 386 -1.74 4.82 -1.14
N GLU A 387 -2.47 5.72 -1.80
CA GLU A 387 -2.43 5.85 -3.26
C GLU A 387 -1.06 6.37 -3.74
N PHE A 388 -0.45 7.32 -3.02
CA PHE A 388 0.87 7.85 -3.36
C PHE A 388 2.02 6.86 -3.10
N LEU A 389 1.84 5.88 -2.20
CA LEU A 389 2.81 4.78 -2.03
C LEU A 389 3.05 3.97 -3.31
N ARG A 390 2.15 4.03 -4.30
CA ARG A 390 2.35 3.39 -5.63
C ARG A 390 3.52 3.98 -6.41
N LEU A 391 3.96 5.18 -6.04
CA LEU A 391 5.07 5.88 -6.67
C LEU A 391 6.43 5.51 -6.03
N GLU A 392 6.44 4.93 -4.82
CA GLU A 392 7.66 4.56 -4.09
C GLU A 392 8.30 3.27 -4.61
N GLY A 393 9.23 3.44 -5.55
CA GLY A 393 9.65 2.35 -6.42
C GLY A 393 8.51 2.01 -7.38
N PRO A 394 8.77 1.66 -8.65
CA PRO A 394 7.69 1.32 -9.56
C PRO A 394 6.88 0.13 -8.99
N GLU A 395 5.75 0.42 -8.36
CA GLU A 395 4.84 -0.59 -7.86
C GLU A 395 4.21 -1.27 -9.05
N VAL A 396 4.34 -2.60 -9.12
CA VAL A 396 3.89 -3.38 -10.28
C VAL A 396 2.58 -4.09 -9.95
N TRP A 397 2.31 -4.35 -8.67
CA TRP A 397 1.07 -4.98 -8.24
C TRP A 397 0.76 -4.73 -6.76
N ARG A 398 -0.54 -4.67 -6.44
CA ARG A 398 -1.10 -4.57 -5.09
C ARG A 398 -2.40 -5.35 -5.00
N GLU A 399 -2.62 -5.99 -3.86
CA GLU A 399 -3.90 -6.60 -3.51
C GLU A 399 -4.15 -6.44 -2.00
N ALA A 400 -5.35 -5.98 -1.65
CA ALA A 400 -5.80 -5.93 -0.27
C ALA A 400 -6.05 -7.35 0.26
N LEU A 401 -5.64 -7.63 1.49
CA LEU A 401 -5.96 -8.88 2.17
C LEU A 401 -7.37 -8.76 2.75
N THR A 402 -8.31 -9.51 2.18
CA THR A 402 -9.70 -9.59 2.67
C THR A 402 -9.89 -10.76 3.64
N GLY A 403 -11.07 -10.85 4.26
CA GLY A 403 -11.45 -12.06 5.02
C GLY A 403 -10.88 -12.18 6.43
N GLY A 404 -10.30 -11.10 6.98
CA GLY A 404 -9.67 -11.14 8.32
C GLY A 404 -8.37 -11.93 8.37
N VAL A 405 -7.77 -12.17 7.20
CA VAL A 405 -6.50 -12.87 7.08
C VAL A 405 -5.38 -12.03 7.68
N SER A 406 -4.62 -12.61 8.61
CA SER A 406 -3.50 -11.93 9.28
C SER A 406 -2.35 -11.62 8.31
N ALA A 407 -1.85 -10.39 8.35
CA ALA A 407 -0.69 -9.97 7.58
C ALA A 407 0.56 -10.79 7.92
N ASP A 408 0.73 -11.23 9.17
CA ASP A 408 1.87 -12.05 9.59
C ASP A 408 1.79 -13.47 9.00
N ALA A 409 0.60 -14.08 8.99
CA ALA A 409 0.39 -15.37 8.34
C ALA A 409 0.67 -15.29 6.83
N CYS A 410 0.26 -14.18 6.19
CA CYS A 410 0.55 -13.94 4.78
C CYS A 410 2.05 -13.74 4.54
N ARG A 411 2.74 -13.03 5.44
CA ARG A 411 4.20 -12.83 5.37
C ARG A 411 4.95 -14.15 5.49
N ASP A 412 4.55 -15.01 6.43
CA ASP A 412 5.10 -16.36 6.58
C ASP A 412 4.87 -17.20 5.32
N PHE A 413 3.66 -17.14 4.73
CA PHE A 413 3.37 -17.80 3.47
C PHE A 413 4.30 -17.32 2.34
N VAL A 414 4.47 -16.00 2.19
CA VAL A 414 5.33 -15.38 1.17
C VAL A 414 6.80 -15.77 1.37
N GLN A 415 7.32 -15.65 2.58
CA GLN A 415 8.73 -15.92 2.91
C GLN A 415 9.07 -17.42 2.91
N GLN A 416 8.23 -18.24 3.54
CA GLN A 416 8.57 -19.63 3.80
C GLN A 416 8.04 -20.59 2.72
N GLY A 417 6.95 -20.23 2.06
CA GLY A 417 6.26 -21.05 1.07
C GLY A 417 6.51 -20.59 -0.36
N TRP A 418 5.87 -19.48 -0.74
CA TRP A 418 5.83 -19.01 -2.13
C TRP A 418 7.21 -18.71 -2.69
N SER A 419 8.05 -17.94 -1.97
CA SER A 419 9.29 -17.41 -2.53
C SER A 419 10.38 -18.46 -2.77
N LYS A 420 10.45 -19.51 -1.94
CA LYS A 420 11.46 -20.59 -2.05
C LYS A 420 11.37 -21.40 -3.34
N ARG A 421 10.30 -21.28 -4.11
CA ARG A 421 10.20 -21.92 -5.44
C ARG A 421 11.11 -21.25 -6.47
N TRP A 422 11.39 -19.95 -6.31
CA TRP A 422 12.10 -19.16 -7.30
C TRP A 422 13.62 -19.35 -7.24
N SER A 423 14.13 -19.84 -6.11
CA SER A 423 15.55 -20.21 -5.95
C SER A 423 15.90 -21.55 -6.61
N LYS A 424 14.91 -22.36 -7.00
CA LYS A 424 15.15 -23.65 -7.65
C LYS A 424 15.30 -23.50 -9.17
N SER A 425 16.23 -24.25 -9.74
CA SER A 425 16.34 -24.40 -11.19
C SER A 425 15.04 -24.98 -11.77
N GLY A 426 14.57 -24.45 -12.89
CA GLY A 426 13.32 -24.90 -13.53
C GLY A 426 12.06 -24.18 -13.03
N SER A 427 12.19 -23.05 -12.32
CA SER A 427 11.08 -22.21 -11.87
C SER A 427 10.27 -21.53 -13.00
N GLY A 428 10.73 -21.65 -14.25
CA GLY A 428 10.14 -21.01 -15.43
C GLY A 428 10.66 -19.60 -15.71
N LEU A 429 11.56 -19.08 -14.85
CA LEU A 429 12.24 -17.80 -15.10
C LEU A 429 13.41 -17.99 -16.07
N THR A 430 13.59 -17.03 -16.97
CA THR A 430 14.74 -16.99 -17.88
C THR A 430 16.01 -16.50 -17.19
N THR A 431 15.87 -15.76 -16.09
CA THR A 431 16.97 -15.21 -15.29
C THR A 431 16.90 -15.80 -13.89
N PRO A 432 17.99 -16.37 -13.35
CA PRO A 432 17.99 -16.88 -11.98
C PRO A 432 17.79 -15.74 -10.99
N VAL A 433 17.23 -16.06 -9.84
CA VAL A 433 16.89 -15.07 -8.79
C VAL A 433 17.61 -15.44 -7.50
N ARG A 434 18.22 -14.44 -6.86
CA ARG A 434 18.68 -14.51 -5.48
C ARG A 434 17.56 -14.04 -4.56
N LEU A 435 17.28 -14.84 -3.54
CA LEU A 435 16.27 -14.55 -2.54
C LEU A 435 16.91 -13.89 -1.32
N GLU A 436 16.37 -12.77 -0.91
CA GLU A 436 16.76 -12.01 0.28
C GLU A 436 15.52 -11.80 1.14
N GLU A 437 15.51 -12.36 2.34
CA GLU A 437 14.39 -12.16 3.28
C GLU A 437 14.45 -10.74 3.86
N THR A 438 13.32 -10.04 3.89
CA THR A 438 13.19 -8.71 4.48
C THR A 438 12.23 -8.75 5.67
N LYS A 439 12.25 -7.72 6.53
CA LYS A 439 11.37 -7.70 7.71
C LYS A 439 9.88 -7.77 7.37
N GLN A 440 9.50 -7.23 6.22
CA GLN A 440 8.11 -7.11 5.77
C GLN A 440 7.76 -8.15 4.67
N GLY A 441 8.71 -8.92 4.17
CA GLY A 441 8.44 -9.89 3.10
C GLY A 441 9.72 -10.45 2.50
N VAL A 442 9.84 -10.39 1.18
CA VAL A 442 10.95 -11.01 0.45
C VAL A 442 11.36 -10.19 -0.75
N ARG A 443 12.66 -10.16 -1.02
CA ARG A 443 13.25 -9.53 -2.19
C ARG A 443 13.84 -10.59 -3.12
N LEU A 444 13.43 -10.50 -4.38
CA LEU A 444 13.81 -11.37 -5.48
C LEU A 444 14.71 -10.56 -6.42
N VAL A 445 16.03 -10.65 -6.22
CA VAL A 445 17.03 -9.93 -7.01
C VAL A 445 17.41 -10.79 -8.22
N PHE A 446 17.29 -10.27 -9.44
CA PHE A 446 17.74 -10.99 -10.62
C PHE A 446 19.27 -11.10 -10.58
N VAL A 447 19.78 -12.30 -10.82
CA VAL A 447 21.22 -12.56 -10.91
C VAL A 447 21.54 -12.69 -12.39
N PRO A 448 22.42 -11.84 -12.94
CA PRO A 448 22.84 -12.02 -14.33
C PRO A 448 23.42 -13.42 -14.48
N PRO A 449 23.09 -14.15 -15.57
CA PRO A 449 23.70 -15.44 -15.81
C PRO A 449 25.22 -15.22 -15.78
N LYS A 450 25.95 -16.12 -15.10
CA LYS A 450 27.42 -16.11 -15.16
C LYS A 450 27.80 -16.33 -16.62
N SER A 451 28.03 -15.24 -17.34
CA SER A 451 28.51 -15.32 -18.69
C SER A 451 29.96 -15.75 -18.59
N ASP A 452 30.29 -16.93 -19.13
CA ASP A 452 31.70 -17.29 -19.35
C ASP A 452 32.36 -16.35 -20.38
N PHE A 453 31.57 -15.46 -21.01
CA PHE A 453 32.04 -14.36 -21.81
C PHE A 453 32.73 -13.31 -20.94
N VAL A 454 34.06 -13.38 -20.99
CA VAL A 454 34.96 -12.31 -20.58
C VAL A 454 34.62 -11.06 -21.39
N SER A 455 34.39 -9.92 -20.75
CA SER A 455 34.14 -8.68 -21.49
C SER A 455 35.35 -8.32 -22.36
N PHE A 456 35.16 -7.70 -23.54
CA PHE A 456 36.28 -7.32 -24.42
C PHE A 456 37.38 -6.50 -23.70
N LYS A 457 37.00 -5.69 -22.71
CA LYS A 457 37.97 -4.96 -21.86
C LYS A 457 38.81 -5.90 -20.99
N GLU A 458 38.17 -6.89 -20.41
CA GLU A 458 38.79 -7.89 -19.53
C GLU A 458 39.60 -8.90 -20.36
N GLU A 459 39.15 -9.24 -21.57
CA GLU A 459 39.88 -10.04 -22.55
C GLU A 459 41.15 -9.31 -22.99
N LYS A 460 41.04 -8.02 -23.34
CA LYS A 460 42.19 -7.17 -23.67
C LYS A 460 43.14 -6.96 -22.50
N ALA A 461 42.62 -6.90 -21.26
CA ALA A 461 43.44 -6.82 -20.07
C ALA A 461 44.22 -8.12 -19.83
N MET A 462 43.56 -9.28 -20.02
CA MET A 462 44.21 -10.59 -19.94
C MET A 462 45.25 -10.78 -21.05
N GLU A 463 44.97 -10.33 -22.27
CA GLU A 463 45.94 -10.37 -23.38
C GLU A 463 47.17 -9.51 -23.06
N LYS A 464 46.97 -8.31 -22.50
CA LYS A 464 48.07 -7.43 -22.08
C LYS A 464 48.88 -7.98 -20.91
N ALA A 465 48.26 -8.68 -19.97
CA ALA A 465 48.96 -9.37 -18.88
C ALA A 465 49.81 -10.52 -19.42
N ARG A 466 49.25 -11.28 -20.37
CA ARG A 466 49.93 -12.39 -21.06
C ARG A 466 51.15 -11.90 -21.84
N ASP A 467 51.07 -10.77 -22.53
CA ASP A 467 52.20 -10.18 -23.26
C ASP A 467 53.34 -9.72 -22.34
N LYS A 468 53.04 -9.38 -21.09
CA LYS A 468 54.04 -9.00 -20.08
C LYS A 468 54.68 -10.18 -19.37
N GLY A 469 54.20 -11.41 -19.59
CA GLY A 469 54.62 -12.58 -18.82
C GLY A 469 54.24 -12.49 -17.33
N GLU A 470 53.31 -11.60 -16.97
CA GLU A 470 52.75 -11.52 -15.63
C GLU A 470 51.66 -12.58 -15.53
N GLU A 471 51.80 -13.52 -14.59
CA GLU A 471 50.77 -14.51 -14.30
C GLU A 471 49.55 -13.75 -13.78
N TYR A 472 48.45 -13.80 -14.54
CA TYR A 472 47.21 -13.11 -14.16
C TYR A 472 46.58 -13.89 -13.00
N GLU A 473 47.02 -13.62 -11.77
CA GLU A 473 46.35 -14.10 -10.56
C GLU A 473 44.95 -13.46 -10.54
N LYS A 474 43.94 -14.28 -10.87
CA LYS A 474 42.53 -13.91 -10.82
C LYS A 474 42.01 -13.68 -9.38
N ASP A 475 42.88 -13.83 -8.38
CA ASP A 475 42.50 -14.04 -6.99
C ASP A 475 42.45 -12.78 -6.11
N GLY A 476 42.88 -11.61 -6.61
CA GLY A 476 43.01 -10.42 -5.76
C GLY A 476 42.06 -9.26 -6.05
N VAL A 477 41.76 -9.02 -7.33
CA VAL A 477 40.90 -7.89 -7.74
C VAL A 477 39.47 -8.38 -7.86
N SER A 478 38.93 -8.89 -6.74
CA SER A 478 37.49 -8.72 -6.52
C SER A 478 37.27 -7.22 -6.62
N ALA A 479 36.63 -6.79 -7.71
CA ALA A 479 36.25 -5.41 -7.89
C ALA A 479 35.33 -5.07 -6.72
N LYS A 480 35.90 -4.57 -5.61
CA LYS A 480 35.19 -3.90 -4.51
C LYS A 480 34.67 -2.53 -4.99
N GLY A 481 34.26 -2.45 -6.26
CA GLY A 481 33.38 -1.41 -6.72
C GLY A 481 32.00 -1.73 -6.15
N PRO A 482 31.34 -0.79 -5.48
CA PRO A 482 29.99 -1.00 -4.98
C PRO A 482 29.05 -1.40 -6.12
N GLY A 483 28.44 -2.59 -6.01
CA GLY A 483 27.10 -2.86 -6.55
C GLY A 483 26.90 -3.07 -8.06
N LYS A 484 27.93 -3.29 -8.89
CA LYS A 484 27.73 -3.39 -10.36
C LYS A 484 27.09 -4.70 -10.88
N ASP A 485 26.93 -5.72 -10.04
CA ASP A 485 26.46 -7.03 -10.48
C ASP A 485 24.99 -7.33 -10.11
N GLN A 486 24.24 -6.33 -9.62
CA GLN A 486 22.83 -6.52 -9.31
C GLN A 486 21.99 -6.06 -10.50
N ASP A 487 21.43 -7.03 -11.24
CA ASP A 487 20.27 -6.75 -12.06
C ASP A 487 19.11 -6.33 -11.12
N GLY A 488 18.12 -5.62 -11.65
CA GLY A 488 16.95 -5.19 -10.88
C GLY A 488 16.23 -6.37 -10.21
N GLY A 489 15.18 -6.11 -9.45
CA GLY A 489 14.44 -7.19 -8.81
C GLY A 489 13.01 -6.81 -8.46
N ILE A 490 12.31 -7.76 -7.85
CA ILE A 490 10.97 -7.54 -7.29
C ILE A 490 11.03 -7.74 -5.77
N GLU A 491 10.61 -6.74 -5.03
CA GLU A 491 10.38 -6.83 -3.59
C GLU A 491 8.88 -7.01 -3.34
N VAL A 492 8.54 -8.11 -2.68
CA VAL A 492 7.18 -8.40 -2.20
C VAL A 492 7.10 -8.03 -0.73
N ILE A 493 6.20 -7.12 -0.41
CA ILE A 493 6.02 -6.53 0.91
C ILE A 493 4.62 -6.90 1.39
N VAL A 494 4.52 -7.39 2.62
CA VAL A 494 3.27 -7.66 3.30
C VAL A 494 3.14 -6.66 4.44
N GLU A 495 2.15 -5.78 4.33
CA GLU A 495 1.91 -4.67 5.25
C GLU A 495 0.62 -4.94 6.02
N ASP A 496 0.59 -4.53 7.28
CA ASP A 496 -0.60 -4.61 8.16
C ASP A 496 -1.32 -3.26 8.28
N SER A 497 -0.58 -2.16 8.13
CA SER A 497 -1.06 -0.78 8.30
C SER A 497 -0.76 0.06 7.07
N PRO A 498 -1.64 1.01 6.66
CA PRO A 498 -2.95 1.32 7.24
C PRO A 498 -4.00 0.20 7.05
N PHE A 499 -3.80 -0.66 6.06
CA PHE A 499 -4.66 -1.81 5.80
C PHE A 499 -3.83 -3.04 5.46
N PRO A 500 -4.25 -4.25 5.90
CA PRO A 500 -3.60 -5.50 5.52
C PRO A 500 -3.56 -5.68 4.00
N ARG A 501 -2.36 -5.84 3.42
CA ARG A 501 -2.19 -5.97 1.96
C ARG A 501 -0.86 -6.60 1.57
N VAL A 502 -0.81 -7.03 0.31
CA VAL A 502 0.42 -7.48 -0.34
C VAL A 502 0.74 -6.54 -1.49
N ARG A 503 1.98 -6.06 -1.53
CA ARG A 503 2.52 -5.19 -2.59
C ARG A 503 3.71 -5.86 -3.24
N ALA A 504 3.87 -5.66 -4.54
CA ALA A 504 5.07 -6.01 -5.29
C ALA A 504 5.61 -4.76 -5.98
N ARG A 505 6.84 -4.38 -5.65
CA ARG A 505 7.52 -3.23 -6.26
C ARG A 505 8.84 -3.62 -6.87
N ARG A 506 9.29 -2.88 -7.88
CA ARG A 506 10.65 -3.03 -8.39
C ARG A 506 11.66 -2.54 -7.35
N CYS A 507 12.73 -3.29 -7.15
CA CYS A 507 13.86 -2.93 -6.29
C CYS A 507 15.16 -2.91 -7.11
N ASN A 508 16.20 -2.27 -6.57
CA ASN A 508 17.49 -2.07 -7.24
C ASN A 508 17.33 -1.43 -8.64
N MET A 509 16.46 -0.42 -8.74
CA MET A 509 16.27 0.31 -9.99
C MET A 509 17.30 1.44 -10.09
N CYS A 510 18.02 1.48 -11.20
CA CYS A 510 18.90 2.58 -11.59
C CYS A 510 18.74 2.83 -13.10
N GLU A 511 19.10 4.01 -13.61
CA GLU A 511 18.94 4.36 -15.04
C GLU A 511 19.64 3.35 -15.98
N GLU A 512 20.70 2.69 -15.51
CA GLU A 512 21.47 1.70 -16.29
C GLU A 512 20.96 0.26 -16.16
N ILE A 513 20.08 -0.02 -15.19
CA ILE A 513 19.69 -1.39 -14.86
C ILE A 513 18.53 -1.83 -15.77
N PRO A 514 18.70 -2.90 -16.58
CA PRO A 514 17.66 -3.36 -17.47
C PRO A 514 16.49 -4.00 -16.71
N VAL A 515 15.28 -3.58 -17.04
CA VAL A 515 14.03 -4.16 -16.50
C VAL A 515 13.76 -5.50 -17.18
N LYS A 516 13.54 -6.56 -16.40
CA LYS A 516 13.27 -7.92 -16.91
C LYS A 516 11.76 -8.21 -16.95
N GLU A 517 11.02 -7.38 -17.68
CA GLU A 517 9.53 -7.35 -17.67
C GLU A 517 8.87 -8.73 -17.77
N MET A 518 9.35 -9.61 -18.66
CA MET A 518 8.81 -10.97 -18.81
C MET A 518 8.95 -11.82 -17.55
N SER A 519 10.10 -11.72 -16.85
CA SER A 519 10.30 -12.44 -15.59
C SER A 519 9.45 -11.84 -14.47
N GLU A 520 9.33 -10.51 -14.43
CA GLU A 520 8.45 -9.82 -13.48
C GLU A 520 6.99 -10.25 -13.64
N GLN A 521 6.47 -10.29 -14.86
CA GLN A 521 5.11 -10.75 -15.17
C GLN A 521 4.86 -12.18 -14.70
N VAL A 522 5.83 -13.09 -14.89
CA VAL A 522 5.73 -14.48 -14.43
C VAL A 522 5.69 -14.56 -12.89
N ILE A 523 6.55 -13.80 -12.21
CA ILE A 523 6.59 -13.74 -10.74
C ILE A 523 5.26 -13.20 -10.20
N ILE A 524 4.81 -12.06 -10.72
CA ILE A 524 3.60 -11.36 -10.28
C ILE A 524 2.35 -12.17 -10.57
N GLY A 525 2.24 -12.77 -11.77
CA GLY A 525 1.11 -13.61 -12.12
C GLY A 525 1.01 -14.86 -11.23
N SER A 526 2.14 -15.43 -10.83
CA SER A 526 2.15 -16.53 -9.86
C SER A 526 1.75 -16.06 -8.46
N LEU A 527 2.28 -14.92 -8.00
CA LEU A 527 1.95 -14.33 -6.71
C LEU A 527 0.46 -14.05 -6.59
N GLN A 528 -0.13 -13.38 -7.60
CA GLN A 528 -1.55 -13.09 -7.68
C GLN A 528 -2.41 -14.35 -7.52
N LYS A 529 -2.09 -15.39 -8.30
CA LYS A 529 -2.83 -16.65 -8.28
C LYS A 529 -2.74 -17.35 -6.93
N GLU A 530 -1.56 -17.37 -6.33
CA GLU A 530 -1.31 -18.08 -5.09
C GLU A 530 -1.82 -17.35 -3.85
N ILE A 531 -1.69 -16.02 -3.80
CA ILE A 531 -2.30 -15.20 -2.75
C ILE A 531 -3.81 -15.38 -2.76
N LYS A 532 -4.47 -15.27 -3.93
CA LYS A 532 -5.93 -15.48 -4.02
C LYS A 532 -6.35 -16.87 -3.54
N ALA A 533 -5.68 -17.92 -4.02
CA ALA A 533 -5.98 -19.29 -3.60
C ALA A 533 -5.70 -19.53 -2.10
N TRP A 534 -4.70 -18.85 -1.54
CA TRP A 534 -4.38 -18.92 -0.12
C TRP A 534 -5.39 -18.17 0.74
N THR A 535 -5.77 -16.94 0.38
CA THR A 535 -6.82 -16.15 1.06
C THR A 535 -8.16 -16.89 1.05
N GLU A 536 -8.58 -17.46 -0.09
CA GLU A 536 -9.81 -18.27 -0.19
C GLU A 536 -9.78 -19.53 0.70
N LYS A 537 -8.58 -20.04 1.02
CA LYS A 537 -8.41 -21.21 1.88
C LYS A 537 -8.45 -20.84 3.35
N GLU A 538 -7.84 -19.73 3.75
CA GLU A 538 -7.86 -19.24 5.14
C GLU A 538 -9.25 -18.72 5.53
N GLU A 539 -10.06 -18.26 4.56
CA GLU A 539 -11.46 -17.87 4.80
C GLU A 539 -12.41 -19.07 5.05
N ARG A 540 -11.99 -20.30 4.73
CA ARG A 540 -12.79 -21.54 4.88
C ARG A 540 -12.44 -22.29 6.16
#